data_AF-A0A843TAP6-F1
#
_entry.id   AF-A0A843TAP6-F1
#
_cell.length_a   1.000
_cell.length_b   1.000
_cell.length_c   1.000
_cell.angle_alpha   90.00
_cell.angle_beta   90.00
_cell.angle_gamma   90.00
#
_symmetry.space_group_name_H-M   'P 1'
#
loop_
_entity.id
_entity.type
_entity.pdbx_description
1 polymer ?
#
loop_
_entity_poly.entity_id
_entity_poly.type
_entity_poly.pdbx_seq_one_letter_code
_entity_poly.pdbx_strand_id
1 'polypeptide(L)'
;MRREFHVRFCEGGGVRFPSATRLVIMARFVGGRITAWVEGTLEGRFALTINRKKTRVIELRPEGEDSLDFVGYTFRYEWDRFGRGRRYLTAVPSDQAVAHRKEELRKLTDKEKSFVPVVELVGQVNRQLRGWKQYFSYGRPRRAHRAVNAFVVERLMKHLQRRSQRPCRPPTGMSYYSFLTRRLGLTLM
;
A
#
# COMPACT_ATOMS: atom_id res chain seq x y z
N MET A 1 22.52 17.58 -0.71
CA MET A 1 21.37 16.98 0.00
C MET A 1 20.17 16.91 -0.95
N ARG A 2 20.02 15.80 -1.68
CA ARG A 2 18.81 15.41 -2.42
C ARG A 2 18.82 13.89 -2.49
N ARG A 3 17.91 13.22 -1.77
CA ARG A 3 17.68 11.78 -1.86
C ARG A 3 16.35 11.57 -2.55
N GLU A 4 16.40 11.47 -3.87
CA GLU A 4 15.32 10.86 -4.64
C GLU A 4 15.87 9.58 -5.26
N PHE A 5 15.58 8.44 -4.62
CA PHE A 5 15.72 7.15 -5.27
C PHE A 5 14.38 6.80 -5.91
N HIS A 6 14.06 7.47 -7.02
CA HIS A 6 13.13 6.93 -7.99
C HIS A 6 13.92 5.96 -8.86
N VAL A 7 13.75 4.65 -8.65
CA VAL A 7 14.20 3.66 -9.64
C VAL A 7 13.28 3.80 -10.85
N ARG A 8 13.65 4.71 -11.76
CA ARG A 8 13.11 4.76 -13.12
C ARG A 8 13.74 3.61 -13.88
N PHE A 9 12.90 2.75 -14.44
CA PHE A 9 13.31 1.80 -15.47
C PHE A 9 13.68 2.61 -16.72
N CYS A 10 14.95 2.58 -17.11
CA CYS A 10 15.38 2.98 -18.44
C CYS A 10 15.53 1.69 -19.26
N GLU A 11 14.59 1.44 -20.18
CA GLU A 11 14.80 0.50 -21.28
C GLU A 11 14.70 1.30 -22.57
N GLY A 12 15.83 1.41 -23.26
CA GLY A 12 15.93 2.05 -24.57
C GLY A 12 15.42 1.09 -25.62
N GLY A 13 14.41 1.53 -26.36
CA GLY A 13 13.86 0.76 -27.47
C GLY A 13 12.51 1.28 -27.96
N GLY A 14 12.31 2.61 -28.03
CA GLY A 14 11.33 3.30 -28.88
C GLY A 14 9.85 2.87 -28.87
N VAL A 15 9.44 1.87 -28.09
CA VAL A 15 8.12 1.27 -28.10
C VAL A 15 7.57 1.37 -26.69
N ARG A 16 6.44 2.09 -26.53
CA ARG A 16 5.70 2.18 -25.27
C ARG A 16 4.99 0.85 -25.00
N PHE A 17 5.70 -0.12 -24.44
CA PHE A 17 5.07 -1.27 -23.80
C PHE A 17 4.40 -0.83 -22.48
N PRO A 18 3.21 -1.34 -22.12
CA PRO A 18 2.60 -1.10 -20.82
C PRO A 18 3.51 -1.60 -19.70
N SER A 19 3.57 -0.87 -18.57
CA SER A 19 4.46 -1.12 -17.44
C SER A 19 4.10 -2.37 -16.61
N ALA A 20 4.15 -3.56 -17.20
CA ALA A 20 3.75 -4.83 -16.61
C ALA A 20 4.84 -5.91 -16.67
N THR A 21 6.08 -5.60 -16.26
CA THR A 21 7.17 -6.57 -16.07
C THR A 21 7.18 -7.18 -14.65
N ARG A 22 6.02 -7.64 -14.17
CA ARG A 22 5.95 -8.47 -12.95
C ARG A 22 5.22 -9.77 -13.27
N LEU A 23 5.98 -10.78 -13.64
CA LEU A 23 5.47 -12.13 -13.90
C LEU A 23 5.56 -12.97 -12.63
N VAL A 24 4.47 -13.67 -12.31
CA VAL A 24 4.44 -14.69 -11.27
C VAL A 24 3.95 -15.97 -11.92
N ILE A 25 4.74 -17.04 -11.78
CA ILE A 25 4.37 -18.38 -12.25
C ILE A 25 3.93 -19.18 -11.03
N MET A 26 2.69 -19.64 -11.04
CA MET A 26 2.15 -20.50 -9.99
C MET A 26 2.15 -21.95 -10.48
N ALA A 27 2.83 -22.82 -9.75
CA ALA A 27 2.86 -24.25 -10.02
C ALA A 27 2.86 -25.03 -8.70
N ARG A 28 2.36 -26.26 -8.73
CA ARG A 28 2.37 -27.16 -7.56
C ARG A 28 3.81 -27.53 -7.14
N PHE A 29 4.72 -27.60 -8.11
CA PHE A 29 6.14 -27.83 -7.88
C PHE A 29 6.93 -27.06 -8.94
N VAL A 30 7.96 -26.32 -8.51
CA VAL A 30 8.86 -25.60 -9.40
C VAL A 30 10.21 -26.31 -9.40
N GLY A 31 10.41 -27.16 -10.41
CA GLY A 31 11.68 -27.86 -10.63
C GLY A 31 12.51 -27.21 -11.74
N GLY A 32 13.73 -27.73 -11.95
CA GLY A 32 14.68 -27.21 -12.93
C GLY A 32 14.13 -27.11 -14.36
N ARG A 33 13.18 -27.97 -14.75
CA ARG A 33 12.51 -27.91 -16.07
C ARG A 33 11.78 -26.59 -16.30
N ILE A 34 11.01 -26.12 -15.31
CA ILE A 34 10.26 -24.87 -15.46
C ILE A 34 11.24 -23.70 -15.49
N THR A 35 12.23 -23.70 -14.58
CA THR A 35 13.27 -22.66 -14.53
C THR A 35 14.02 -22.55 -15.85
N ALA A 36 14.54 -23.67 -16.37
CA ALA A 36 15.27 -23.70 -17.63
C ALA A 36 14.41 -23.27 -18.83
N TRP A 37 13.13 -23.67 -18.86
CA TRP A 37 12.22 -23.24 -19.92
C TRP A 37 11.96 -21.72 -19.87
N VAL A 38 11.75 -21.15 -18.69
CA VAL A 38 11.56 -19.70 -18.50
C VAL A 38 12.82 -18.94 -18.91
N GLU A 39 13.98 -19.38 -18.44
CA GLU A 39 15.28 -18.78 -18.78
C GLU A 39 15.53 -18.83 -20.29
N GLY A 40 15.44 -20.01 -20.91
CA GLY A 40 15.66 -20.17 -22.34
C GLY A 40 14.66 -19.40 -23.21
N THR A 41 13.40 -19.30 -22.76
CA THR A 41 12.39 -18.52 -23.49
C THR A 41 12.64 -17.02 -23.37
N LEU A 42 12.91 -16.50 -22.16
CA LEU A 42 13.12 -15.07 -21.95
C LEU A 42 14.45 -14.60 -22.54
N GLU A 43 15.56 -15.27 -22.24
CA GLU A 43 16.90 -14.87 -22.67
C GLU A 43 17.15 -15.25 -24.14
N GLY A 44 16.61 -16.38 -24.61
CA GLY A 44 16.80 -16.84 -26.00
C GLY A 44 15.81 -16.22 -26.99
N ARG A 45 14.51 -16.49 -26.82
CA ARG A 45 13.48 -16.06 -27.79
C ARG A 45 13.20 -14.56 -27.72
N PHE A 46 13.16 -13.99 -26.51
CA PHE A 46 12.80 -12.60 -26.29
C PHE A 46 14.00 -11.67 -26.05
N ALA A 47 15.22 -12.21 -25.95
CA ALA A 47 16.44 -11.45 -25.66
C ALA A 47 16.33 -10.55 -24.40
N LEU A 48 15.59 -11.01 -23.39
CA LEU A 48 15.39 -10.33 -22.11
C LEU A 48 16.29 -10.94 -21.03
N THR A 49 16.99 -10.10 -20.27
CA THR A 49 17.85 -10.56 -19.17
C THR A 49 17.07 -10.68 -17.86
N ILE A 50 17.11 -11.86 -17.24
CA ILE A 50 16.47 -12.09 -15.94
C ILE A 50 17.29 -11.44 -14.82
N ASN A 51 16.65 -10.61 -14.00
CA ASN A 51 17.28 -10.07 -12.81
C ASN A 51 17.31 -11.14 -11.69
N ARG A 52 18.46 -11.79 -11.52
CA ARG A 52 18.68 -12.87 -10.52
C ARG A 52 18.53 -12.41 -9.07
N LYS A 53 18.68 -11.12 -8.77
CA LYS A 53 18.47 -10.58 -7.42
C LYS A 53 16.98 -10.43 -7.07
N LYS A 54 16.13 -10.24 -8.08
CA LYS A 54 14.67 -10.04 -7.92
C LYS A 54 13.87 -11.32 -8.16
N THR A 55 14.45 -12.27 -8.90
CA THR A 55 13.81 -13.53 -9.25
C THR A 55 14.13 -14.57 -8.19
N ARG A 56 13.10 -15.16 -7.60
CA ARG A 56 13.24 -16.23 -6.62
C ARG A 56 12.06 -17.19 -6.72
N VAL A 57 12.30 -18.45 -6.38
CA VAL A 57 11.23 -19.42 -6.12
C VAL A 57 10.81 -19.24 -4.66
N ILE A 58 9.51 -19.13 -4.42
CA ILE A 58 8.94 -18.94 -3.08
C ILE A 58 8.01 -20.11 -2.83
N GLU A 59 8.10 -20.70 -1.64
CA GLU A 59 7.25 -21.80 -1.25
C GLU A 59 6.20 -21.34 -0.24
N LEU A 60 4.99 -21.07 -0.73
CA LEU A 60 3.88 -20.72 0.14
C LEU A 60 3.23 -22.00 0.70
N ARG A 61 3.62 -22.40 1.91
CA ARG A 61 3.02 -23.51 2.67
C ARG A 61 2.42 -23.06 4.00
N PRO A 62 1.41 -23.76 4.54
CA PRO A 62 0.85 -23.47 5.85
C PRO A 62 1.88 -23.50 6.98
N GLU A 63 2.93 -24.30 6.90
CA GLU A 63 3.97 -24.41 7.94
C GLU A 63 5.08 -23.37 7.74
N GLY A 64 5.20 -22.79 6.54
CA GLY A 64 6.27 -21.85 6.19
C GLY A 64 6.02 -20.42 6.67
N GLU A 65 7.08 -19.60 6.62
CA GLU A 65 7.02 -18.16 6.89
C GLU A 65 7.17 -17.31 5.62
N ASP A 66 7.39 -17.97 4.49
CA ASP A 66 7.56 -17.35 3.19
C ASP A 66 6.36 -16.47 2.81
N SER A 67 6.68 -15.39 2.10
CA SER A 67 5.70 -14.45 1.58
C SER A 67 6.08 -13.92 0.21
N LEU A 68 5.06 -13.61 -0.57
CA LEU A 68 5.19 -13.02 -1.90
C LEU A 68 4.63 -11.60 -1.88
N ASP A 69 5.47 -10.62 -2.19
CA ASP A 69 5.03 -9.25 -2.46
C ASP A 69 4.72 -9.08 -3.95
N PHE A 70 3.46 -8.78 -4.27
CA PHE A 70 3.02 -8.59 -5.64
C PHE A 70 1.96 -7.49 -5.73
N VAL A 71 2.21 -6.49 -6.58
CA VAL A 71 1.24 -5.43 -6.95
C VAL A 71 0.65 -4.70 -5.72
N GLY A 72 1.49 -4.49 -4.71
CA GLY A 72 1.13 -3.79 -3.47
C GLY A 72 0.49 -4.69 -2.40
N TYR A 73 0.32 -5.98 -2.68
CA TYR A 73 -0.11 -6.98 -1.71
C TYR A 73 1.06 -7.84 -1.25
N THR A 74 0.96 -8.33 -0.02
CA THR A 74 1.78 -9.42 0.52
C THR A 74 0.88 -10.63 0.67
N PHE A 75 1.24 -11.73 0.02
CA PHE A 75 0.59 -13.03 0.12
C PHE A 75 1.38 -13.91 1.08
N ARG A 76 0.71 -14.40 2.14
CA ARG A 76 1.33 -15.29 3.14
C ARG A 76 0.28 -16.14 3.85
N TYR A 77 0.71 -17.22 4.49
CA TYR A 77 -0.16 -17.98 5.37
C TYR A 77 -0.30 -17.29 6.73
N GLU A 78 -1.50 -16.88 7.10
CA GLU A 78 -1.82 -16.35 8.44
C GLU A 78 -2.67 -17.33 9.23
N TRP A 79 -2.52 -17.32 10.55
CA TRP A 79 -3.39 -18.06 11.46
C TRP A 79 -4.84 -17.61 11.35
N ASP A 80 -5.75 -18.58 11.47
CA ASP A 80 -7.17 -18.34 11.56
C ASP A 80 -7.47 -17.31 12.65
N ARG A 81 -8.35 -16.36 12.30
CA ARG A 81 -8.73 -15.29 13.23
C ARG A 81 -9.57 -15.80 14.39
N PHE A 82 -10.25 -16.93 14.21
CA PHE A 82 -11.14 -17.53 15.20
C PHE A 82 -10.49 -18.70 15.95
N GLY A 83 -9.17 -18.87 15.84
CA GLY A 83 -8.43 -19.83 16.65
C GLY A 83 -8.68 -21.30 16.29
N ARG A 84 -9.20 -21.61 15.10
CA ARG A 84 -9.49 -23.00 14.67
C ARG A 84 -8.25 -23.85 14.37
N GLY A 85 -7.06 -23.42 14.77
CA GLY A 85 -5.80 -24.15 14.58
C GLY A 85 -5.37 -24.34 13.12
N ARG A 86 -5.88 -23.53 12.18
CA ARG A 86 -5.55 -23.62 10.75
C ARG A 86 -4.91 -22.33 10.25
N ARG A 87 -4.00 -22.44 9.28
CA ARG A 87 -3.44 -21.30 8.54
C ARG A 87 -4.05 -21.23 7.15
N TYR A 88 -4.31 -20.00 6.68
CA TYR A 88 -4.89 -19.74 5.37
C TYR A 88 -4.02 -18.79 4.58
N LEU A 89 -3.88 -19.06 3.28
CA LEU A 89 -3.26 -18.12 2.35
C LEU A 89 -4.10 -16.84 2.32
N THR A 90 -3.49 -15.74 2.73
CA THR A 90 -4.14 -14.45 2.90
C THR A 90 -3.38 -13.40 2.11
N ALA A 91 -4.12 -12.51 1.47
CA ALA A 91 -3.57 -11.28 0.89
C ALA A 91 -3.77 -10.12 1.87
N VAL A 92 -2.71 -9.37 2.15
CA VAL A 92 -2.75 -8.14 2.94
C VAL A 92 -2.08 -7.00 2.16
N PRO A 93 -2.50 -5.74 2.32
CA PRO A 93 -1.73 -4.62 1.78
C PRO A 93 -0.30 -4.66 2.31
N SER A 94 0.69 -4.52 1.43
CA SER A 94 2.10 -4.60 1.82
C SER A 94 2.50 -3.42 2.70
N ASP A 95 3.48 -3.63 3.58
CA ASP A 95 3.98 -2.58 4.46
C ASP A 95 4.52 -1.38 3.67
N GLN A 96 5.10 -1.64 2.49
CA GLN A 96 5.52 -0.60 1.55
C GLN A 96 4.33 0.20 1.00
N ALA A 97 3.22 -0.46 0.65
CA ALA A 97 2.02 0.23 0.16
C ALA A 97 1.39 1.10 1.27
N VAL A 98 1.38 0.60 2.51
CA VAL A 98 0.90 1.36 3.68
C VAL A 98 1.80 2.57 3.94
N ALA A 99 3.13 2.39 3.94
CA ALA A 99 4.09 3.46 4.15
C ALA A 99 3.97 4.53 3.06
N HIS A 100 3.89 4.13 1.78
CA HIS A 100 3.67 5.03 0.67
C HIS A 100 2.38 5.85 0.85
N ARG A 101 1.26 5.19 1.18
CA ARG A 101 0.00 5.88 1.43
C ARG A 101 0.09 6.88 2.58
N LYS A 102 0.76 6.52 3.68
CA LYS A 102 1.00 7.43 4.80
C LYS A 102 1.84 8.63 4.37
N GLU A 103 2.83 8.44 3.50
CA GLU A 103 3.65 9.54 2.98
C GLU A 103 2.86 10.50 2.08
N GLU A 104 2.00 9.98 1.19
CA GLU A 104 1.09 10.81 0.40
C GLU A 104 0.16 11.64 1.28
N LEU A 105 -0.45 11.02 2.29
CA LEU A 105 -1.29 11.70 3.28
C LEU A 105 -0.49 12.73 4.08
N ARG A 106 0.77 12.43 4.41
CA ARG A 106 1.65 13.35 5.13
C ARG A 106 1.84 14.65 4.36
N LYS A 107 2.15 14.54 3.05
CA LYS A 107 2.30 15.66 2.12
C LYS A 107 0.99 16.44 1.95
N LEU A 108 -0.14 15.72 1.88
CA LEU A 108 -1.45 16.35 1.76
C LEU A 108 -1.82 17.19 3.00
N THR A 109 -1.44 16.74 4.20
CA THR A 109 -1.71 17.44 5.47
C THR A 109 -0.51 18.26 5.98
N ASP A 110 0.45 18.58 5.12
CA ASP A 110 1.69 19.25 5.53
C ASP A 110 1.43 20.67 6.09
N LYS A 111 2.41 21.22 6.82
CA LYS A 111 2.33 22.60 7.34
C LYS A 111 2.18 23.62 6.20
N GLU A 112 2.76 23.35 5.03
CA GLU A 112 2.62 24.21 3.86
C GLU A 112 1.18 24.27 3.36
N LYS A 113 0.35 23.27 3.67
CA LYS A 113 -1.07 23.22 3.30
C LYS A 113 -2.00 23.89 4.32
N SER A 114 -1.47 24.61 5.32
CA SER A 114 -2.29 25.23 6.37
C SER A 114 -3.22 26.33 5.86
N PHE A 115 -2.96 26.89 4.66
CA PHE A 115 -3.83 27.86 4.01
C PHE A 115 -5.09 27.24 3.38
N VAL A 116 -5.11 25.94 3.12
CA VAL A 116 -6.24 25.26 2.47
C VAL A 116 -7.43 25.21 3.44
N PRO A 117 -8.69 25.45 3.03
CA PRO A 117 -9.84 25.27 3.91
C PRO A 117 -9.95 23.83 4.45
N VAL A 118 -10.30 23.68 5.73
CA VAL A 118 -10.34 22.35 6.39
C VAL A 118 -11.29 21.37 5.70
N VAL A 119 -12.47 21.84 5.29
CA VAL A 119 -13.48 21.02 4.60
C VAL A 119 -12.94 20.50 3.27
N GLU A 120 -12.24 21.34 2.52
CA GLU A 120 -11.61 20.95 1.25
C GLU A 120 -10.51 19.92 1.48
N LEU A 121 -9.64 20.14 2.47
CA LEU A 121 -8.59 19.20 2.85
C LEU A 121 -9.17 17.82 3.22
N VAL A 122 -10.24 17.79 4.01
CA VAL A 122 -10.92 16.54 4.38
C VAL A 122 -11.55 15.88 3.15
N GLY A 123 -12.12 16.65 2.23
CA GLY A 123 -12.61 16.13 0.95
C GLY A 123 -11.52 15.47 0.10
N GLN A 124 -10.33 16.07 0.03
CA GLN A 124 -9.17 15.50 -0.67
C GLN A 124 -8.69 14.20 -0.01
N VAL A 125 -8.60 14.17 1.33
CA VAL A 125 -8.26 12.97 2.11
C VAL A 125 -9.28 11.86 1.84
N ASN A 126 -10.58 12.16 1.94
CA ASN A 126 -11.65 11.19 1.70
C ASN A 126 -11.56 10.54 0.31
N ARG A 127 -11.23 11.31 -0.72
CA ARG A 127 -11.06 10.80 -2.09
C ARG A 127 -9.91 9.79 -2.18
N GLN A 128 -8.77 10.11 -1.57
CA GLN A 128 -7.62 9.20 -1.55
C GLN A 128 -7.90 7.92 -0.75
N LEU A 129 -8.52 8.06 0.42
CA LEU A 129 -8.89 6.91 1.26
C LEU A 129 -9.90 6.00 0.55
N ARG A 130 -10.90 6.58 -0.14
CA ARG A 130 -11.88 5.79 -0.90
C ARG A 130 -11.22 4.95 -1.98
N GLY A 131 -10.34 5.54 -2.79
CA GLY A 131 -9.62 4.81 -3.84
C GLY A 131 -8.72 3.73 -3.26
N TRP A 132 -8.00 4.02 -2.17
CA TRP A 132 -7.15 3.02 -1.51
C TRP A 132 -7.93 1.88 -0.91
N LYS A 133 -9.04 2.16 -0.20
CA LYS A 133 -9.94 1.15 0.37
C LYS A 133 -10.48 0.23 -0.71
N GLN A 134 -10.89 0.79 -1.84
CA GLN A 134 -11.45 0.02 -2.94
C GLN A 134 -10.41 -0.90 -3.54
N TYR A 135 -9.21 -0.39 -3.82
CA TYR A 135 -8.10 -1.19 -4.34
C TYR A 135 -7.70 -2.28 -3.34
N PHE A 136 -7.47 -1.92 -2.08
CA PHE A 136 -7.08 -2.82 -0.99
C PHE A 136 -8.27 -3.48 -0.27
N SER A 137 -9.34 -3.81 -0.99
CA SER A 137 -10.53 -4.46 -0.39
C SER A 137 -10.39 -5.98 -0.24
N TYR A 138 -9.54 -6.60 -1.07
CA TYR A 138 -9.35 -8.05 -1.08
C TYR A 138 -8.53 -8.57 0.11
N GLY A 139 -8.88 -9.77 0.60
CA GLY A 139 -8.16 -10.48 1.64
C GLY A 139 -8.41 -9.94 3.05
N ARG A 140 -7.36 -9.62 3.79
CA ARG A 140 -7.44 -9.20 5.21
C ARG A 140 -6.91 -7.77 5.43
N PRO A 141 -7.55 -6.74 4.87
CA PRO A 141 -7.01 -5.39 4.90
C PRO A 141 -7.25 -4.64 6.21
N ARG A 142 -8.08 -5.18 7.13
CA ARG A 142 -8.52 -4.52 8.37
C ARG A 142 -7.36 -3.93 9.19
N ARG A 143 -6.24 -4.65 9.32
CA ARG A 143 -5.07 -4.17 10.08
C ARG A 143 -4.44 -2.96 9.40
N ALA A 144 -4.27 -3.03 8.08
CA ALA A 144 -3.70 -1.94 7.28
C ALA A 144 -4.61 -0.71 7.29
N HIS A 145 -5.92 -0.91 7.10
CA HIS A 145 -6.93 0.15 7.15
C HIS A 145 -6.92 0.89 8.49
N ARG A 146 -6.90 0.15 9.61
CA ARG A 146 -6.80 0.74 10.96
C ARG A 146 -5.53 1.57 11.13
N ALA A 147 -4.39 1.08 10.64
CA ALA A 147 -3.12 1.79 10.73
C ALA A 147 -3.11 3.10 9.92
N VAL A 148 -3.75 3.12 8.75
CA VAL A 148 -3.91 4.34 7.95
C VAL A 148 -4.94 5.28 8.58
N ASN A 149 -6.10 4.77 9.02
CA ASN A 149 -7.15 5.55 9.67
C ASN A 149 -6.61 6.29 10.91
N ALA A 150 -5.87 5.59 11.78
CA ALA A 150 -5.24 6.20 12.95
C ALA A 150 -4.27 7.32 12.57
N PHE A 151 -3.44 7.08 11.55
CA PHE A 151 -2.49 8.08 11.04
C PHE A 151 -3.20 9.33 10.49
N VAL A 152 -4.29 9.15 9.73
CA VAL A 152 -5.08 10.27 9.19
C VAL A 152 -5.66 11.14 10.30
N VAL A 153 -6.28 10.51 11.31
CA VAL A 153 -6.87 11.23 12.45
C VAL A 153 -5.80 12.04 13.19
N GLU A 154 -4.66 11.42 13.49
CA GLU A 154 -3.54 12.08 14.16
C GLU A 154 -3.03 13.28 13.35
N ARG A 155 -2.86 13.11 12.04
CA ARG A 155 -2.36 14.16 11.15
C ARG A 155 -3.33 15.33 11.03
N LEU A 156 -4.62 15.05 10.86
CA LEU A 156 -5.65 16.09 10.77
C LEU A 156 -5.79 16.83 12.11
N MET A 157 -5.76 16.12 13.24
CA MET A 157 -5.74 16.76 14.56
C MET A 157 -4.55 17.73 14.70
N LYS A 158 -3.33 17.26 14.38
CA LYS A 158 -2.13 18.12 14.39
C LYS A 158 -2.26 19.30 13.42
N HIS A 159 -2.92 19.10 12.28
CA HIS A 159 -3.12 20.15 11.28
C HIS A 159 -4.09 21.22 11.76
N LEU A 160 -5.19 20.84 12.44
CA LEU A 160 -6.14 21.78 13.04
C LEU A 160 -5.50 22.60 14.16
N GLN A 161 -4.68 21.96 15.00
CA GLN A 161 -3.99 22.61 16.13
C GLN A 161 -2.92 23.62 15.66
N ARG A 162 -2.30 23.41 14.50
CA ARG A 162 -1.24 24.29 13.96
C ARG A 162 -1.76 25.59 13.36
N ARG A 163 -3.07 25.75 13.14
CA ARG A 163 -3.64 26.96 12.52
C ARG A 163 -3.66 28.10 13.53
N SER A 164 -2.73 29.03 13.38
CA SER A 164 -2.54 30.18 14.30
C SER A 164 -3.67 31.21 14.23
N GLN A 165 -4.16 31.53 13.03
CA GLN A 165 -5.16 32.60 12.82
C GLN A 165 -6.60 32.18 13.18
N ARG A 166 -6.93 30.89 13.07
CA ARG A 166 -8.24 30.32 13.43
C ARG A 166 -8.07 28.87 13.93
N PRO A 167 -7.76 28.65 15.21
CA PRO A 167 -7.67 27.31 15.77
C PRO A 167 -9.04 26.63 15.69
N CYS A 168 -9.22 25.69 14.77
CA CYS A 168 -10.43 24.88 14.71
C CYS A 168 -10.39 23.83 15.81
N ARG A 169 -10.98 24.17 16.96
CA ARG A 169 -11.15 23.27 18.09
C ARG A 169 -12.50 22.57 18.01
N PRO A 170 -12.59 21.31 18.47
CA PRO A 170 -13.86 20.66 18.64
C PRO A 170 -14.71 21.43 19.68
N PRO A 171 -16.05 21.47 19.53
CA PRO A 171 -16.95 22.01 20.55
C PRO A 171 -16.77 21.31 21.91
N THR A 172 -17.13 22.01 23.00
CA THR A 172 -17.09 21.46 24.35
C THR A 172 -17.85 20.12 24.43
N GLY A 173 -17.22 19.10 25.01
CA GLY A 173 -17.77 17.75 25.10
C GLY A 173 -17.54 16.85 23.88
N MET A 174 -16.88 17.33 22.82
CA MET A 174 -16.60 16.54 21.62
C MET A 174 -15.10 16.21 21.48
N SER A 175 -14.79 14.95 21.19
CA SER A 175 -13.42 14.55 20.85
C SER A 175 -13.04 15.02 19.44
N TYR A 176 -11.73 15.20 19.18
CA TYR A 176 -11.24 15.49 17.82
C TYR A 176 -11.66 14.42 16.81
N TYR A 177 -11.69 13.15 17.22
CA TYR A 177 -12.16 12.05 16.37
C TYR A 177 -13.63 12.26 15.95
N SER A 178 -14.51 12.53 16.92
CA SER A 178 -15.93 12.79 16.66
C SER A 178 -16.14 14.06 15.83
N PHE A 179 -15.35 15.10 16.07
CA PHE A 179 -15.41 16.33 15.31
C PHE A 179 -15.00 16.12 13.84
N LEU A 180 -13.88 15.43 13.60
CA LEU A 180 -13.42 15.10 12.24
C LEU A 180 -14.44 14.26 11.47
N THR A 181 -14.99 13.23 12.11
CA THR A 181 -15.91 12.27 11.44
C THR A 181 -17.32 12.81 11.29
N ARG A 182 -17.90 13.42 12.34
CA ARG A 182 -19.31 13.84 12.35
C ARG A 182 -19.55 15.25 11.85
N ARG A 183 -18.61 16.19 12.04
CA ARG A 183 -18.79 17.60 11.64
C ARG A 183 -18.04 17.96 10.37
N LEU A 184 -16.83 17.44 10.20
CA LEU A 184 -16.00 17.73 9.02
C LEU A 184 -16.13 16.68 7.91
N GLY A 185 -16.89 15.61 8.14
CA GLY A 185 -17.22 14.60 7.12
C GLY A 185 -16.08 13.64 6.78
N LEU A 186 -15.09 13.46 7.65
CA LEU A 186 -14.03 12.47 7.44
C LEU A 186 -14.61 11.06 7.39
N THR A 187 -14.42 10.37 6.26
CA THR A 187 -14.88 9.00 6.03
C THR A 187 -13.69 8.05 6.11
N LEU A 188 -13.64 7.24 7.16
CA LEU A 188 -12.58 6.25 7.39
C LEU A 188 -12.85 4.93 6.64
N MET A 189 -11.78 4.14 6.45
CA MET A 189 -11.82 2.91 5.66
C MET A 189 -12.26 1.68 6.44
#